data_AF-A0A1F8N199-F1
#
_entry.id   AF-A0A1F8N199-F1
#
_cell.length_a   1.000
_cell.length_b   1.000
_cell.length_c   1.000
_cell.angle_alpha   90.00
_cell.angle_beta   90.00
_cell.angle_gamma   90.00
#
_symmetry.space_group_name_H-M   'P 1'
#
loop_
_entity.id
_entity.type
_entity.pdbx_description
1 polymer ?
#
loop_
_entity_poly.entity_id
_entity_poly.type
_entity_poly.pdbx_seq_one_letter_code
_entity_poly.pdbx_strand_id
1 'polypeptide(L)'
;MGSQFLIGLRDKKKIMGMRCPTCNRVYVPARSACKDCFGQLSEWVEVSDKGTLLTYTICNQPNRVQPTALPIVYGIIQLDGADTGFVHMLGEVEPEQLRIGMRVQAVFKEKRDASILDIKYFKPLA
;
A
#
# COMPACT_ATOMS: atom_id res chain seq x y z
N MET A 1 -9.00 15.50 -4.83
CA MET A 1 -9.24 14.40 -3.87
C MET A 1 -8.06 13.42 -3.72
N GLY A 2 -7.23 13.15 -4.74
CA GLY A 2 -6.03 12.29 -4.60
C GLY A 2 -4.84 12.90 -3.82
N SER A 3 -4.98 14.09 -3.24
CA SER A 3 -3.85 14.82 -2.65
C SER A 3 -3.48 14.37 -1.23
N GLN A 4 -4.45 14.06 -0.36
CA GLN A 4 -4.16 13.76 1.06
C GLN A 4 -3.39 12.45 1.25
N PHE A 5 -3.64 11.44 0.41
CA PHE A 5 -2.84 10.20 0.42
C PHE A 5 -1.37 10.52 0.14
N LEU A 6 -1.07 11.16 -1.00
CA LEU A 6 0.30 11.46 -1.42
C LEU A 6 0.98 12.47 -0.48
N ILE A 7 0.26 13.50 -0.01
CA ILE A 7 0.73 14.46 0.99
C ILE A 7 1.05 13.75 2.31
N GLY A 8 0.21 12.80 2.75
CA GLY A 8 0.43 11.99 3.93
C GLY A 8 1.72 11.18 3.86
N LEU A 9 1.98 10.54 2.71
CA LEU A 9 3.23 9.82 2.47
C LEU A 9 4.43 10.77 2.54
N ARG A 10 4.38 11.90 1.82
CA ARG A 10 5.46 12.87 1.72
C ARG A 10 5.81 13.52 3.06
N ASP A 11 4.82 14.12 3.70
CA ASP A 11 5.06 15.05 4.81
C ASP A 11 5.14 14.33 6.15
N LYS A 12 4.43 13.20 6.30
CA LYS A 12 4.21 12.57 7.61
C LYS A 12 4.60 11.10 7.68
N LYS A 13 4.94 10.45 6.55
CA LYS A 13 5.08 8.98 6.47
C LYS A 13 3.82 8.25 6.95
N LYS A 14 2.65 8.81 6.64
CA LYS A 14 1.35 8.28 7.04
C LYS A 14 0.58 7.79 5.82
N ILE A 15 -0.06 6.64 5.95
CA ILE A 15 -0.92 6.08 4.91
C ILE A 15 -2.36 6.44 5.24
N MET A 16 -2.99 7.19 4.33
CA MET A 16 -4.35 7.69 4.52
C MET A 16 -5.34 6.91 3.66
N GLY A 17 -6.37 6.34 4.28
CA GLY A 17 -7.51 5.71 3.61
C GLY A 17 -8.76 6.59 3.63
N MET A 18 -9.80 6.11 2.98
CA MET A 18 -11.13 6.72 2.99
C MET A 18 -12.14 5.76 3.61
N ARG A 19 -12.86 6.20 4.64
CA ARG A 19 -13.92 5.43 5.28
C ARG A 19 -15.26 5.73 4.62
N CYS A 20 -16.05 4.69 4.38
CA CYS A 20 -17.44 4.82 4.00
C CYS A 20 -18.30 5.09 5.25
N PRO A 21 -19.07 6.19 5.31
CA PRO A 21 -19.90 6.48 6.49
C PRO A 21 -21.10 5.53 6.62
N THR A 22 -21.43 4.77 5.57
CA THR A 22 -22.58 3.86 5.56
C THR A 22 -22.21 2.44 5.98
N CYS A 23 -21.16 1.87 5.38
CA CYS A 23 -20.75 0.48 5.66
C CYS A 23 -19.44 0.37 6.46
N ASN A 24 -18.86 1.48 6.88
CA ASN A 24 -17.61 1.58 7.65
C ASN A 24 -16.34 1.01 7.00
N ARG A 25 -16.43 0.47 5.77
CA ARG A 25 -15.26 -0.01 5.04
C ARG A 25 -14.24 1.10 4.79
N VAL A 26 -12.97 0.79 4.96
CA VAL A 26 -11.82 1.67 4.74
C VAL A 26 -11.06 1.26 3.49
N TYR A 27 -10.93 2.19 2.55
CA TYR A 27 -10.28 1.97 1.25
C TYR A 27 -8.87 2.53 1.21
N VAL A 28 -7.92 1.69 0.81
CA VAL A 28 -6.54 2.06 0.48
C VAL A 28 -6.12 1.39 -0.85
N PRO A 29 -5.66 2.14 -1.86
CA PRO A 29 -5.55 3.60 -1.90
C PRO A 29 -6.92 4.27 -1.79
N ALA A 30 -6.92 5.53 -1.33
CA ALA A 30 -8.11 6.35 -1.22
C ALA A 30 -8.89 6.41 -2.56
N ARG A 31 -10.22 6.31 -2.48
CA ARG A 31 -11.15 6.42 -3.64
C ARG A 31 -12.22 7.47 -3.35
N SER A 32 -12.92 7.95 -4.38
CA SER A 32 -13.99 8.94 -4.25
C SER A 32 -15.37 8.34 -3.97
N ALA A 33 -15.59 7.05 -4.23
CA ALA A 33 -16.88 6.38 -4.06
C ALA A 33 -16.73 4.97 -3.49
N CYS A 34 -17.69 4.57 -2.66
CA CYS A 34 -17.79 3.22 -2.11
C CYS A 34 -18.20 2.24 -3.22
N LYS A 35 -17.52 1.08 -3.34
CA LYS A 35 -17.88 0.08 -4.36
C LYS A 35 -19.20 -0.65 -4.06
N ASP A 36 -19.57 -0.73 -2.77
CA ASP A 36 -20.74 -1.49 -2.31
C ASP A 36 -21.96 -0.58 -2.12
N CYS A 37 -21.76 0.62 -1.54
CA CYS A 37 -22.86 1.55 -1.25
C CYS A 37 -23.06 2.61 -2.34
N PHE A 38 -22.14 2.73 -3.30
CA PHE A 38 -22.12 3.76 -4.36
C PHE A 38 -22.13 5.23 -3.90
N GLY A 39 -22.15 5.49 -2.59
CA GLY A 39 -22.04 6.82 -2.00
C GLY A 39 -20.63 7.41 -2.08
N GLN A 40 -20.55 8.74 -2.02
CA GLN A 40 -19.29 9.49 -2.00
C GLN A 40 -18.54 9.22 -0.68
N LEU A 41 -17.23 9.00 -0.79
CA LEU A 41 -16.34 8.89 0.35
C LEU A 41 -15.75 10.27 0.64
N SER A 42 -15.88 10.75 1.87
CA SER A 42 -15.36 12.06 2.31
C SER A 42 -14.56 12.02 3.61
N GLU A 43 -14.61 10.92 4.37
CA GLU A 43 -13.93 10.77 5.66
C GLU A 43 -12.53 10.18 5.48
N TRP A 44 -11.49 11.00 5.72
CA TRP A 44 -10.10 10.55 5.74
C TRP A 44 -9.77 9.87 7.06
N VAL A 45 -9.12 8.72 6.99
CA VAL A 45 -8.68 7.97 8.16
C VAL A 45 -7.23 7.54 7.97
N GLU A 46 -6.43 7.62 9.02
CA GLU A 46 -5.08 7.05 9.02
C GLU A 46 -5.17 5.53 9.24
N VAL A 47 -4.42 4.77 8.44
CA VAL A 47 -4.25 3.32 8.63
C VAL A 47 -2.81 3.02 9.02
N SER A 48 -2.56 1.83 9.53
CA SER A 48 -1.20 1.41 9.87
C SER A 48 -0.30 1.34 8.64
N ASP A 49 1.00 1.56 8.85
CA ASP A 49 2.06 1.21 7.89
C ASP A 49 2.40 -0.29 7.90
N LYS A 50 1.76 -1.07 8.78
CA LYS A 50 1.87 -2.53 8.88
C LYS A 50 0.66 -3.20 8.24
N GLY A 51 0.87 -4.41 7.73
CA GLY A 51 -0.20 -5.18 7.10
C GLY A 51 0.14 -6.65 6.91
N THR A 52 -0.80 -7.38 6.33
CA THR A 52 -0.68 -8.79 5.99
C THR A 52 -0.56 -8.94 4.48
N LEU A 53 0.42 -9.74 4.03
CA LEU A 53 0.57 -10.09 2.63
C LEU A 53 -0.55 -11.08 2.21
N LEU A 54 -1.46 -10.64 1.36
CA LEU A 54 -2.57 -11.47 0.86
C LEU A 54 -2.14 -12.40 -0.27
N THR A 55 -1.29 -11.92 -1.17
CA THR A 55 -0.71 -12.68 -2.29
C THR A 55 0.47 -11.91 -2.88
N TYR A 56 1.31 -12.56 -3.67
CA TYR A 56 2.45 -11.94 -4.34
C TYR A 56 2.76 -12.57 -5.69
N THR A 57 3.54 -11.86 -6.50
CA THR A 57 4.13 -12.34 -7.74
C THR A 57 5.56 -11.84 -7.89
N ILE A 58 6.39 -12.61 -8.58
CA ILE A 58 7.79 -12.31 -8.83
C ILE A 58 7.95 -11.98 -10.31
N CYS A 59 8.30 -10.74 -10.60
CA CYS A 59 8.57 -10.26 -11.94
C CYS A 59 10.07 -10.41 -12.24
N ASN A 60 10.39 -11.40 -13.08
CA ASN A 60 11.77 -11.70 -13.52
C ASN A 60 12.11 -11.09 -14.89
N GLN A 61 11.14 -10.45 -15.56
CA GLN A 61 11.32 -9.90 -16.90
C GLN A 61 11.42 -8.38 -16.83
N PRO A 62 12.46 -7.78 -17.45
CA PRO A 62 12.64 -6.34 -17.40
C PRO A 62 11.56 -5.64 -18.21
N ASN A 63 11.09 -4.51 -17.71
CA ASN A 63 10.22 -3.60 -18.46
C ASN A 63 10.69 -2.16 -18.24
N ARG A 64 10.70 -1.34 -19.29
CA ARG A 64 11.16 0.06 -19.27
C ARG A 64 10.46 0.94 -18.22
N VAL A 65 9.25 0.57 -17.81
CA VAL A 65 8.46 1.33 -16.82
C VAL A 65 8.64 0.84 -15.38
N GLN A 66 9.46 -0.19 -15.15
CA GLN A 66 9.68 -0.71 -13.81
C GLN A 66 10.47 0.27 -12.95
N PRO A 67 10.07 0.48 -11.68
CA PRO A 67 10.67 1.49 -10.81
C PRO A 67 12.01 1.06 -10.18
N THR A 68 12.40 -0.22 -10.31
CA THR A 68 13.59 -0.78 -9.65
C THR A 68 14.17 -1.95 -10.46
N ALA A 69 15.35 -2.41 -10.06
CA ALA A 69 16.04 -3.56 -10.66
C ALA A 69 15.31 -4.88 -10.38
N LEU A 70 15.55 -5.87 -11.25
CA LEU A 70 15.03 -7.24 -11.12
C LEU A 70 15.79 -8.05 -10.06
N PRO A 71 15.16 -9.11 -9.50
CA PRO A 71 13.73 -9.42 -9.61
C PRO A 71 12.87 -8.46 -8.79
N ILE A 72 11.68 -8.11 -9.29
CA ILE A 72 10.74 -7.25 -8.56
C ILE A 72 9.62 -8.11 -7.99
N VAL A 73 9.47 -8.09 -6.67
CA VAL A 73 8.35 -8.74 -6.00
C VAL A 73 7.23 -7.74 -5.81
N TYR A 74 6.06 -8.01 -6.37
CA TYR A 74 4.83 -7.26 -6.09
C TYR A 74 3.95 -8.05 -5.14
N GLY A 75 3.46 -7.40 -4.09
CA GLY A 75 2.51 -7.95 -3.14
C GLY A 75 1.19 -7.19 -3.15
N ILE A 76 0.11 -7.90 -2.83
CA ILE A 76 -1.15 -7.28 -2.40
C ILE A 76 -1.17 -7.34 -0.88
N ILE A 77 -1.16 -6.18 -0.22
CA ILE A 77 -1.02 -6.05 1.23
C ILE A 77 -2.30 -5.46 1.80
N GLN A 78 -2.91 -6.15 2.76
CA GLN A 78 -3.99 -5.56 3.55
C GLN A 78 -3.38 -4.87 4.76
N LEU A 79 -3.40 -3.55 4.77
CA LEU A 79 -2.92 -2.75 5.90
C LEU A 79 -3.86 -2.87 7.09
N ASP A 80 -3.31 -2.81 8.31
CA ASP A 80 -4.14 -2.85 9.51
C ASP A 80 -5.01 -1.58 9.57
N GLY A 81 -6.32 -1.77 9.69
CA GLY A 81 -7.30 -0.69 9.60
C GLY A 81 -7.84 -0.43 8.19
N ALA A 82 -7.41 -1.20 7.18
CA ALA A 82 -7.97 -1.18 5.82
C ALA A 82 -8.74 -2.46 5.48
N ASP A 83 -9.75 -2.34 4.63
CA ASP A 83 -10.59 -3.44 4.12
C ASP A 83 -10.25 -3.84 2.68
N THR A 84 -9.25 -3.20 2.07
CA THR A 84 -8.83 -3.45 0.69
C THR A 84 -7.35 -3.76 0.58
N GLY A 85 -6.99 -4.52 -0.46
CA GLY A 85 -5.61 -4.81 -0.80
C GLY A 85 -4.92 -3.60 -1.45
N PHE A 86 -3.74 -3.27 -0.94
CA PHE A 86 -2.83 -2.26 -1.45
C PHE A 86 -1.69 -2.94 -2.21
N VAL A 87 -1.60 -2.69 -3.52
CA VAL A 87 -0.54 -3.25 -4.35
C VAL A 87 0.73 -2.45 -4.15
N HIS A 88 1.80 -3.09 -3.71
CA HIS A 88 3.12 -2.44 -3.61
C HIS A 88 4.27 -3.45 -3.70
N MET A 89 5.50 -2.94 -3.82
CA MET A 89 6.70 -3.78 -3.87
C MET A 89 7.08 -4.34 -2.51
N LEU A 90 7.65 -5.54 -2.50
CA LEU A 90 8.29 -6.15 -1.34
C LEU A 90 9.83 -6.06 -1.46
N GLY A 91 10.52 -5.92 -0.33
CA GLY A 91 11.98 -5.84 -0.24
C GLY A 91 12.49 -6.35 1.10
N GLU A 92 13.83 -6.45 1.23
CA GLU A 92 14.49 -7.05 2.41
C GLU A 92 14.03 -8.50 2.69
N VAL A 93 13.71 -9.25 1.63
CA VAL A 93 13.28 -10.66 1.72
C VAL A 93 13.62 -11.39 0.43
N GLU A 94 14.17 -12.59 0.56
CA GLU A 94 14.42 -13.46 -0.59
C GLU A 94 13.11 -14.05 -1.10
N PRO A 95 12.92 -14.21 -2.43
CA PRO A 95 11.66 -14.70 -3.00
C PRO A 95 11.19 -16.04 -2.42
N GLU A 96 12.11 -16.93 -2.04
CA GLU A 96 11.84 -18.25 -1.47
C GLU A 96 11.32 -18.18 -0.02
N GLN A 97 11.54 -17.06 0.66
CA GLN A 97 11.11 -16.83 2.05
C GLN A 97 9.72 -16.20 2.13
N LEU A 98 9.17 -15.73 1.01
CA LEU A 98 7.85 -15.11 0.96
C LEU A 98 6.75 -16.14 1.26
N ARG A 99 5.80 -15.73 2.10
CA ARG A 99 4.64 -16.55 2.47
C ARG A 99 3.38 -15.71 2.51
N ILE A 100 2.30 -16.22 1.92
CA ILE A 100 0.97 -15.65 2.11
C ILE A 100 0.64 -15.66 3.61
N GLY A 101 0.07 -14.57 4.10
CA GLY A 101 -0.25 -14.36 5.51
C GLY A 101 0.90 -13.74 6.32
N MET A 102 2.09 -13.55 5.76
CA MET A 102 3.20 -12.94 6.49
C MET A 102 2.92 -11.46 6.82
N ARG A 103 3.45 -11.02 7.96
CA ARG A 103 3.36 -9.64 8.41
C ARG A 103 4.44 -8.81 7.74
N VAL A 104 4.05 -7.62 7.27
CA VAL A 104 4.95 -6.70 6.57
C VAL A 104 4.78 -5.27 7.07
N GLN A 105 5.80 -4.44 6.89
CA GLN A 105 5.79 -3.02 7.25
C GLN A 105 6.37 -2.16 6.12
N ALA A 106 5.77 -1.00 5.89
CA ALA A 106 6.21 -0.04 4.89
C ALA A 106 7.58 0.57 5.26
N VAL A 107 8.47 0.66 4.28
CA VAL A 107 9.72 1.41 4.36
C VAL A 107 9.58 2.63 3.47
N PHE A 108 9.71 3.82 4.05
CA PHE A 108 9.58 5.08 3.32
C PHE A 108 10.94 5.56 2.82
N LYS A 109 10.97 6.19 1.64
CA LYS A 109 12.16 6.91 1.16
C LYS A 109 12.52 8.07 2.09
N GLU A 110 13.79 8.42 2.14
CA GLU A 110 14.27 9.61 2.88
C GLU A 110 13.73 10.88 2.24
N LYS A 111 14.04 11.09 0.95
CA LYS A 111 13.47 12.13 0.11
C LYS A 111 12.16 11.63 -0.51
N ARG A 112 11.09 12.40 -0.29
CA ARG A 112 9.73 12.08 -0.73
C ARG A 112 9.16 13.23 -1.53
N ASP A 113 8.40 12.93 -2.58
CA ASP A 113 7.94 13.91 -3.58
C ASP A 113 6.44 13.86 -3.87
N ALA A 114 5.64 13.34 -2.93
CA ALA A 114 4.20 13.13 -3.07
C ALA A 114 3.90 12.12 -4.19
N SER A 115 4.60 11.00 -4.13
CA SER A 115 4.44 9.85 -5.02
C SER A 115 4.03 8.62 -4.23
N ILE A 116 3.30 7.68 -4.85
CA ILE A 116 3.09 6.35 -4.24
C ILE A 116 4.42 5.64 -3.97
N LEU A 117 5.46 5.97 -4.75
CA LEU A 117 6.82 5.47 -4.58
C LEU A 117 7.57 6.14 -3.42
N ASP A 118 6.94 7.04 -2.66
CA ASP A 118 7.45 7.50 -1.37
C ASP A 118 7.47 6.36 -0.35
N ILE A 119 6.61 5.37 -0.51
CA ILE A 119 6.82 4.03 0.04
C ILE A 119 7.83 3.34 -0.88
N LYS A 120 9.02 3.08 -0.37
CA LYS A 120 10.11 2.42 -1.11
C LYS A 120 9.75 0.95 -1.41
N TYR A 121 9.28 0.24 -0.39
CA TYR A 121 8.78 -1.15 -0.45
C TYR A 121 8.15 -1.50 0.91
N PHE A 122 7.59 -2.69 1.04
CA PHE A 122 7.27 -3.32 2.31
C PHE A 122 8.28 -4.41 2.62
N LYS A 123 8.66 -4.54 3.88
CA LYS A 123 9.54 -5.62 4.36
C LYS A 123 8.83 -6.53 5.34
N PRO A 124 9.19 -7.83 5.43
CA PRO A 124 8.70 -8.68 6.50
C PRO A 124 8.98 -8.11 7.89
N LEU A 125 8.02 -8.31 8.79
CA LEU A 125 8.25 -8.23 10.23
C LEU A 125 8.77 -9.61 10.67
N ALA A 126 9.89 -9.62 11.40
CA ALA A 126 10.54 -10.83 11.90
C ALA A 126 9.58 -11.77 12.64
#